data_AF-A0A0J7JXZ5-F1
#
_entry.id   AF-A0A0J7JXZ5-F1
#
_cell.length_a   1.000
_cell.length_b   1.000
_cell.length_c   1.000
_cell.angle_alpha   90.00
_cell.angle_beta   90.00
_cell.angle_gamma   90.00
#
_symmetry.space_group_name_H-M   'P 1'
#
loop_
_entity.id
_entity.type
_entity.pdbx_description
1 polymer ?
#
loop_
_entity_poly.entity_id
_entity_poly.type
_entity_poly.pdbx_seq_one_letter_code
_entity_poly.pdbx_strand_id
1 'polypeptide(L)'
;MASTNEILSSINELLGDPEYWAEVLDSGPGTSNPPPNPAPKPPPPPRPPRVGTVVQRSDHVNRRKLEMLLQTPPPPPKRRPTALPRKLAETAPTEQPPPLLMPTGPLPPPPIRVQVEPGIIVEVPHFAVHVARKYKARTPQGRWVLRFSRTGELRYRRKLP
;
A
#
# COMPACT_ATOMS: atom_id res chain seq x y z
N MET A 1 29.28 -47.05 17.11
CA MET A 1 28.55 -46.35 18.18
C MET A 1 29.61 -45.95 19.19
N ALA A 2 29.97 -44.68 19.29
CA ALA A 2 30.96 -44.23 20.28
C ALA A 2 30.45 -44.55 21.69
N SER A 3 31.32 -45.06 22.55
CA SER A 3 30.97 -45.43 23.92
C SER A 3 30.69 -44.15 24.73
N THR A 4 29.74 -44.19 25.65
CA THR A 4 29.36 -43.02 26.48
C THR A 4 30.57 -42.43 27.24
N ASN A 5 31.56 -43.26 27.55
CA ASN A 5 32.81 -42.85 28.17
C ASN A 5 33.72 -42.06 27.23
N GLU A 6 33.70 -42.36 25.93
CA GLU A 6 34.45 -41.60 24.92
C GLU A 6 33.86 -40.20 24.80
N ILE A 7 32.53 -40.09 24.78
CA ILE A 7 31.82 -38.80 24.72
C ILE A 7 32.18 -37.92 25.92
N LEU A 8 32.14 -38.48 27.14
CA LEU A 8 32.48 -37.74 28.35
C LEU A 8 33.97 -37.34 28.39
N SER A 9 34.86 -38.18 27.85
CA SER A 9 36.28 -37.85 27.75
C SER A 9 36.54 -36.69 26.78
N SER A 10 35.89 -36.69 25.61
CA SER A 10 36.03 -35.63 24.61
C SER A 10 35.45 -34.29 25.08
N ILE A 11 34.38 -34.31 25.90
CA ILE A 11 33.83 -33.08 26.51
C ILE A 11 34.82 -32.47 27.50
N ASN A 12 35.44 -33.30 28.35
CA ASN A 12 36.41 -32.80 29.33
C ASN A 12 37.71 -32.32 28.68
N GLU A 13 38.13 -32.95 27.58
CA GLU A 13 39.27 -32.50 26.78
C GLU A 13 39.02 -31.11 26.15
N LEU A 14 37.83 -30.90 25.59
CA LEU A 14 37.42 -29.61 25.02
C LEU A 14 37.30 -28.50 26.08
N LEU A 15 36.85 -28.83 27.29
CA LEU A 15 36.72 -27.89 28.39
C LEU A 15 38.05 -27.59 29.10
N GLY A 16 39.05 -28.47 28.94
CA GLY A 16 40.37 -28.35 29.55
C GLY A 16 41.37 -27.52 28.74
N ASP A 17 41.03 -27.14 27.51
CA ASP A 17 41.90 -26.36 26.64
C ASP A 17 41.66 -24.83 26.83
N PRO A 18 42.58 -24.10 27.49
CA PRO A 18 42.45 -22.67 27.68
C PRO A 18 42.63 -21.86 26.39
N GLU A 19 43.23 -22.45 25.35
CA GLU A 19 43.50 -21.78 24.07
C GLU A 19 42.22 -21.71 23.21
N TYR A 20 41.38 -22.73 23.28
CA TYR A 20 40.06 -22.77 22.63
C TYR A 20 39.13 -21.63 23.12
N TRP A 21 39.12 -21.35 24.42
CA TRP A 21 38.31 -20.26 24.97
C TRP A 21 38.89 -18.88 24.64
N ALA A 22 40.21 -18.76 24.53
CA ALA A 22 40.86 -17.53 24.10
C ALA A 22 40.46 -17.17 22.66
N GLU A 23 40.48 -18.13 21.74
CA GLU A 23 40.14 -17.91 20.32
C GLU A 23 38.65 -17.57 20.10
N VAL A 24 37.76 -18.17 20.89
CA VAL A 24 36.31 -17.87 20.87
C VAL A 24 36.00 -16.49 21.45
N LEU A 25 36.75 -16.04 22.46
CA LEU A 25 36.54 -14.74 23.11
C LEU A 25 37.23 -13.57 22.38
N ASP A 26 38.33 -13.82 21.67
CA ASP A 26 39.10 -12.77 20.97
C ASP A 26 38.56 -12.44 19.57
N SER A 27 37.54 -13.17 19.10
CA SER A 27 36.81 -12.89 17.84
C SER A 27 35.82 -11.71 17.93
N GLY A 28 36.02 -10.79 18.85
CA GLY A 28 35.32 -9.50 18.90
C GLY A 28 35.95 -8.50 17.93
N PRO A 29 35.18 -7.63 17.23
CA PRO A 29 35.74 -6.69 16.28
C PRO A 29 36.53 -5.59 17.01
N GLY A 30 37.82 -5.83 17.22
CA GLY A 30 38.82 -4.84 17.63
C GLY A 30 39.22 -3.94 16.47
N THR A 31 38.34 -3.02 16.06
CA THR A 31 38.76 -1.80 15.34
C THR A 31 38.49 -0.60 16.24
N SER A 32 39.57 0.01 16.70
CA SER A 32 39.61 1.30 17.39
C SER A 32 38.98 2.38 16.53
N ASN A 33 37.69 2.67 16.77
CA ASN A 33 37.06 3.86 16.23
C ASN A 33 37.55 5.09 17.03
N PRO A 34 37.93 6.21 16.37
CA PRO A 34 38.09 7.48 17.07
C PRO A 34 36.76 7.88 17.72
N PRO A 35 36.76 8.76 18.75
CA PRO A 35 35.54 9.15 19.44
C PRO A 35 34.49 9.65 18.42
N PRO A 36 33.21 9.26 18.56
CA PRO A 36 32.18 9.70 17.64
C PRO A 36 32.04 11.21 17.72
N ASN A 37 32.17 11.87 16.56
CA ASN A 37 31.84 13.28 16.38
C ASN A 37 30.42 13.52 16.93
N PRO A 38 30.14 14.57 17.75
CA PRO A 38 28.80 14.81 18.26
C PRO A 38 27.79 14.83 17.12
N ALA A 39 26.73 14.03 17.26
CA ALA A 39 25.69 13.91 16.26
C ALA A 39 25.16 15.31 15.87
N PRO A 40 24.94 15.59 14.57
CA PRO A 40 24.34 16.85 14.16
C PRO A 40 23.00 17.02 14.87
N LYS A 41 22.82 18.17 15.55
CA LYS A 41 21.57 18.49 16.24
C LYS A 41 20.41 18.37 15.24
N PRO A 42 19.27 17.75 15.63
CA PRO A 42 18.12 17.64 14.75
C PRO A 42 17.69 19.04 14.29
N PRO A 43 17.23 19.18 13.03
CA PRO A 43 16.75 20.46 12.54
C PRO A 43 15.61 20.96 13.42
N PRO A 44 15.53 22.28 13.68
CA PRO A 44 14.43 22.83 14.45
C PRO A 44 13.09 22.54 13.76
N PRO A 45 11.99 22.39 14.52
CA PRO A 45 10.68 22.16 13.94
C PRO A 45 10.30 23.33 13.00
N PRO A 46 9.60 23.05 11.89
CA PRO A 46 9.14 24.10 10.99
C PRO A 46 8.26 25.08 11.77
N ARG A 47 8.52 26.38 11.58
CA ARG A 47 7.74 27.43 12.23
C ARG A 47 6.29 27.36 11.73
N PRO A 48 5.29 27.55 12.60
CA PRO A 48 3.92 27.69 12.16
C PRO A 48 3.80 28.85 11.18
N PRO A 49 2.92 28.76 10.17
CA PRO A 49 2.70 29.84 9.23
C PRO A 49 2.29 31.11 9.99
N ARG A 50 2.83 32.26 9.55
CA ARG A 50 2.58 33.55 10.18
C ARG A 50 1.10 33.89 10.01
N VAL A 51 0.40 34.31 11.07
CA VAL A 51 -0.98 34.79 10.95
C VAL A 51 -1.00 35.91 9.89
N GLY A 52 -1.75 35.72 8.81
CA GLY A 52 -1.78 36.63 7.65
C GLY A 52 -1.01 36.16 6.40
N THR A 53 -0.25 35.05 6.44
CA THR A 53 0.22 34.42 5.20
C THR A 53 -0.93 33.66 4.54
N VAL A 54 -1.33 34.11 3.35
CA VAL A 54 -2.36 33.49 2.51
C VAL A 54 -2.11 32.00 2.38
N VAL A 55 -3.08 31.19 2.78
CA VAL A 55 -2.98 29.74 2.75
C VAL A 55 -2.89 29.27 1.30
N GLN A 56 -1.84 28.50 1.03
CA GLN A 56 -1.47 27.94 -0.26
C GLN A 56 -2.59 27.10 -0.89
N ARG A 57 -2.93 27.38 -2.16
CA ARG A 57 -3.68 26.56 -3.15
C ARG A 57 -5.11 26.09 -2.76
N SER A 58 -5.38 25.74 -1.50
CA SER A 58 -6.68 25.29 -1.00
C SER A 58 -7.73 26.38 -1.10
N ASP A 59 -7.36 27.63 -0.88
CA ASP A 59 -8.30 28.75 -0.85
C ASP A 59 -8.87 29.03 -2.25
N HIS A 60 -8.06 28.91 -3.29
CA HIS A 60 -8.54 29.05 -4.66
C HIS A 60 -9.49 27.92 -5.06
N VAL A 61 -9.17 26.67 -4.67
CA VAL A 61 -10.05 25.52 -4.88
C VAL A 61 -11.35 25.66 -4.08
N ASN A 62 -11.28 26.15 -2.84
CA ASN A 62 -12.44 26.36 -2.00
C ASN A 62 -13.32 27.50 -2.52
N ARG A 63 -12.74 28.61 -3.01
CA ARG A 63 -13.50 29.68 -3.67
C ARG A 63 -14.22 29.16 -4.91
N ARG A 64 -13.54 28.43 -5.79
CA ARG A 64 -14.15 27.85 -7.00
C ARG A 64 -15.29 26.88 -6.67
N LYS A 65 -15.12 26.05 -5.62
CA LYS A 65 -16.18 25.16 -5.15
C LYS A 65 -17.39 25.93 -4.61
N LEU A 66 -17.13 27.00 -3.87
CA LEU A 66 -18.16 27.85 -3.29
C LEU A 66 -18.93 28.60 -4.38
N GLU A 67 -18.23 29.13 -5.39
CA GLU A 67 -18.85 29.72 -6.60
C GLU A 67 -19.77 28.73 -7.32
N MET A 68 -19.30 27.49 -7.53
CA MET A 68 -20.09 26.45 -8.21
C MET A 68 -21.33 26.01 -7.40
N LEU A 69 -21.24 26.01 -6.07
CA LEU A 69 -22.37 25.70 -5.19
C LEU A 69 -23.42 26.81 -5.16
N LEU A 70 -22.99 28.06 -5.28
CA LEU A 70 -23.89 29.22 -5.31
C LEU A 70 -24.48 29.47 -6.71
N GLN A 71 -23.94 28.84 -7.75
CA GLN A 71 -24.46 28.96 -9.11
C GLN A 71 -25.82 28.26 -9.23
N THR A 72 -26.83 28.97 -9.72
CA THR A 72 -28.16 28.41 -9.98
C THR A 72 -28.05 27.27 -11.00
N PRO A 73 -28.60 26.07 -10.70
CA PRO A 73 -28.50 24.94 -11.62
C PRO A 73 -29.20 25.25 -12.94
N PRO A 74 -28.68 24.73 -14.07
CA PRO A 74 -29.29 24.95 -15.37
C PRO A 74 -30.71 24.36 -15.39
N PRO A 75 -31.64 24.98 -16.15
CA PRO A 75 -33.00 24.50 -16.24
C PRO A 75 -33.03 23.07 -16.81
N PRO A 76 -33.93 22.21 -16.31
CA PRO A 76 -34.03 20.85 -16.80
C PRO A 76 -34.41 20.83 -18.29
N PRO A 77 -33.92 19.85 -19.06
CA PRO A 77 -34.24 19.74 -20.47
C PRO A 77 -35.75 19.58 -20.68
N LYS A 78 -36.28 20.28 -21.70
CA LYS A 78 -37.71 20.30 -22.04
C LYS A 78 -38.16 18.90 -22.43
N ARG A 79 -38.95 18.23 -21.57
CA ARG A 79 -39.54 16.92 -21.88
C ARG A 79 -40.51 17.09 -23.05
N ARG A 80 -40.31 16.33 -24.14
CA ARG A 80 -41.30 16.23 -25.22
C ARG A 80 -42.60 15.64 -24.64
N PRO A 81 -43.78 16.15 -25.02
CA PRO A 81 -45.04 15.60 -24.55
C PRO A 81 -45.19 14.16 -25.07
N THR A 82 -45.36 13.23 -24.14
CA THR A 82 -45.72 11.84 -24.42
C THR A 82 -47.11 11.82 -25.03
N ALA A 83 -47.20 11.50 -26.32
CA ALA A 83 -48.46 11.24 -26.97
C ALA A 83 -49.12 9.98 -26.35
N LEU A 84 -50.44 10.06 -26.14
CA LEU A 84 -51.29 8.99 -25.62
C LEU A 84 -51.12 7.66 -26.39
N PRO A 85 -51.34 6.50 -25.75
CA PRO A 85 -51.18 5.21 -26.41
C PRO A 85 -52.31 4.97 -27.42
N ARG A 86 -51.99 5.04 -28.72
CA ARG A 86 -52.92 4.64 -29.79
C ARG A 86 -52.63 3.19 -30.18
N LYS A 87 -53.71 2.40 -30.13
CA LYS A 87 -53.82 0.95 -30.36
C LYS A 87 -53.31 0.53 -31.75
N LEU A 88 -52.71 -0.66 -31.79
CA LEU A 88 -52.10 -1.42 -32.89
C LEU A 88 -52.56 -1.12 -34.33
N ALA A 89 -51.58 -1.01 -35.24
CA ALA A 89 -51.58 -1.64 -36.57
C ALA A 89 -50.15 -1.66 -37.16
N GLU A 90 -49.53 -2.85 -37.10
CA GLU A 90 -48.79 -3.55 -38.18
C GLU A 90 -48.21 -2.73 -39.36
N THR A 91 -46.87 -2.58 -39.40
CA THR A 91 -45.91 -2.89 -40.51
C THR A 91 -44.66 -1.98 -40.51
N ALA A 92 -43.48 -2.61 -40.28
CA ALA A 92 -42.08 -2.19 -40.56
C ALA A 92 -41.47 -0.96 -39.81
N PRO A 93 -40.12 -0.81 -39.80
CA PRO A 93 -39.05 -1.76 -39.49
C PRO A 93 -38.54 -1.56 -38.05
N THR A 94 -37.93 -2.58 -37.46
CA THR A 94 -37.32 -2.53 -36.12
C THR A 94 -36.18 -1.51 -36.07
N GLU A 95 -36.48 -0.29 -35.63
CA GLU A 95 -35.46 0.70 -35.25
C GLU A 95 -34.87 0.22 -33.91
N GLN A 96 -33.79 -0.58 -34.03
CA GLN A 96 -32.98 -0.99 -32.90
C GLN A 96 -32.51 0.28 -32.15
N PRO A 97 -32.66 0.33 -30.81
CA PRO A 97 -31.97 1.36 -30.04
C PRO A 97 -30.47 1.31 -30.40
N PRO A 98 -29.78 2.46 -30.54
CA PRO A 98 -28.38 2.46 -30.92
C PRO A 98 -27.63 1.52 -29.97
N PRO A 99 -26.86 0.54 -30.50
CA PRO A 99 -26.14 -0.40 -29.66
C PRO A 99 -25.25 0.43 -28.73
N LEU A 100 -25.47 0.28 -27.42
CA LEU A 100 -24.63 0.91 -26.41
C LEU A 100 -23.19 0.51 -26.75
N LEU A 101 -22.40 1.48 -27.20
CA LEU A 101 -20.96 1.34 -27.39
C LEU A 101 -20.39 1.00 -26.02
N MET A 102 -20.27 -0.31 -25.75
CA MET A 102 -19.52 -0.80 -24.61
C MET A 102 -18.13 -0.18 -24.74
N PRO A 103 -17.62 0.54 -23.72
CA PRO A 103 -16.27 1.05 -23.77
C PRO A 103 -15.34 -0.14 -23.97
N THR A 104 -14.86 -0.29 -25.20
CA THR A 104 -13.99 -1.38 -25.62
C THR A 104 -12.58 -1.03 -25.17
N GLY A 105 -12.43 -0.90 -23.85
CA GLY A 105 -11.15 -0.70 -23.18
C GLY A 105 -10.51 -2.04 -22.88
N PRO A 106 -9.18 -2.11 -22.77
CA PRO A 106 -8.51 -3.33 -22.32
C PRO A 106 -9.07 -3.78 -20.97
N LEU A 107 -9.35 -5.07 -20.85
CA LEU A 107 -9.86 -5.68 -19.62
C LEU A 107 -8.93 -5.32 -18.44
N PRO A 108 -9.46 -4.88 -17.29
CA PRO A 108 -8.63 -4.52 -16.16
C PRO A 108 -7.76 -5.72 -15.73
N PRO A 109 -6.48 -5.50 -15.41
CA PRO A 109 -5.58 -6.56 -15.01
C PRO A 109 -6.10 -7.26 -13.75
N PRO A 110 -5.96 -8.60 -13.66
CA PRO A 110 -6.50 -9.36 -12.55
C PRO A 110 -5.84 -8.97 -11.22
N PRO A 111 -6.56 -9.08 -10.09
CA PRO A 111 -5.98 -8.91 -8.76
C PRO A 111 -4.84 -9.91 -8.50
N ILE A 112 -3.80 -9.43 -7.82
CA ILE A 112 -2.58 -10.20 -7.53
C ILE A 112 -2.71 -10.83 -6.14
N ARG A 113 -2.45 -12.13 -6.04
CA ARG A 113 -2.42 -12.85 -4.77
C ARG A 113 -1.09 -12.63 -4.07
N VAL A 114 -1.11 -11.96 -2.92
CA VAL A 114 0.07 -11.65 -2.12
C VAL A 114 0.00 -12.43 -0.81
N GLN A 115 1.01 -13.25 -0.55
CA GLN A 115 1.14 -13.94 0.73
C GLN A 115 1.72 -12.97 1.78
N VAL A 116 0.89 -12.60 2.75
CA VAL A 116 1.29 -11.66 3.81
C VAL A 116 1.91 -12.40 4.98
N GLU A 117 1.48 -13.61 5.29
CA GLU A 117 2.03 -14.46 6.33
C GLU A 117 1.90 -15.92 5.82
N PRO A 118 2.71 -16.88 6.29
CA PRO A 118 2.53 -18.28 5.88
C PRO A 118 1.07 -18.70 6.13
N GLY A 119 0.33 -18.95 5.05
CA GLY A 119 -1.11 -19.29 5.08
C GLY A 119 -2.10 -18.13 4.93
N ILE A 120 -1.68 -16.85 4.93
CA ILE A 120 -2.59 -15.71 4.67
C ILE A 120 -2.35 -15.14 3.27
N ILE A 121 -3.29 -15.40 2.37
CA ILE A 121 -3.29 -14.86 1.01
C ILE A 121 -4.27 -13.70 0.94
N VAL A 122 -3.79 -12.55 0.49
CA VAL A 122 -4.61 -11.35 0.25
C VAL A 122 -4.67 -11.10 -1.24
N GLU A 123 -5.87 -10.91 -1.78
CA GLU A 123 -6.05 -10.41 -3.14
C GLU A 123 -5.89 -8.89 -3.17
N VAL A 124 -4.83 -8.44 -3.82
CA VAL A 124 -4.45 -7.04 -3.91
C VAL A 124 -4.65 -6.56 -5.34
N PRO A 125 -5.44 -5.50 -5.59
CA PRO A 125 -5.61 -4.97 -6.94
C PRO A 125 -4.27 -4.59 -7.58
N HIS A 126 -4.12 -4.86 -8.88
CA HIS A 126 -2.90 -4.54 -9.63
C HIS A 126 -2.47 -3.06 -9.47
N PHE A 127 -3.44 -2.13 -9.49
CA PHE A 127 -3.22 -0.71 -9.23
C PHE A 127 -2.56 -0.45 -7.86
N ALA A 128 -2.99 -1.17 -6.83
CA ALA A 128 -2.47 -1.00 -5.48
C ALA A 128 -1.03 -1.53 -5.34
N VAL A 129 -0.67 -2.53 -6.14
CA VAL A 129 0.69 -3.11 -6.19
C VAL A 129 1.64 -2.19 -6.95
N HIS A 130 1.30 -1.81 -8.19
CA HIS A 130 2.25 -1.15 -9.10
C HIS A 130 2.16 0.38 -9.09
N VAL A 131 0.97 0.94 -8.86
CA VAL A 131 0.75 2.39 -8.94
C VAL A 131 0.80 3.03 -7.56
N ALA A 132 -0.16 2.69 -6.69
CA ALA A 132 -0.26 3.27 -5.35
C ALA A 132 0.80 2.70 -4.39
N ARG A 133 1.29 1.48 -4.64
CA ARG A 133 2.30 0.75 -3.85
C ARG A 133 1.98 0.63 -2.36
N LYS A 134 0.70 0.77 -2.01
CA LYS A 134 0.19 0.75 -0.64
C LYS A 134 -1.20 0.15 -0.64
N TYR A 135 -1.42 -0.82 0.23
CA TYR A 135 -2.71 -1.47 0.36
C TYR A 135 -3.04 -1.72 1.83
N LYS A 136 -4.32 -1.53 2.19
CA LYS A 136 -4.84 -1.89 3.51
C LYS A 136 -5.74 -3.10 3.34
N ALA A 137 -5.24 -4.27 3.75
CA ALA A 137 -6.01 -5.50 3.66
C ALA A 137 -6.82 -5.71 4.94
N ARG A 138 -8.03 -6.26 4.79
CA ARG A 138 -8.81 -6.78 5.90
C ARG A 138 -8.89 -8.29 5.72
N THR A 139 -8.38 -9.01 6.70
CA THR A 139 -8.41 -10.48 6.74
C THR A 139 -9.12 -10.91 8.02
N PRO A 140 -9.62 -12.14 8.10
CA PRO A 140 -10.20 -12.67 9.34
C PRO A 140 -9.26 -12.56 10.54
N GLN A 141 -7.94 -12.67 10.30
CA GLN A 141 -6.91 -12.58 11.34
C GLN A 141 -6.54 -11.16 11.75
N GLY A 142 -7.07 -10.13 11.08
CA GLY A 142 -6.82 -8.74 11.40
C GLY A 142 -6.65 -7.82 10.19
N ARG A 143 -6.26 -6.58 10.46
CA ARG A 143 -6.04 -5.55 9.46
C ARG A 143 -4.55 -5.45 9.16
N TRP A 144 -4.20 -5.29 7.89
CA TRP A 144 -2.79 -5.23 7.47
C TRP A 144 -2.52 -3.98 6.66
N VAL A 145 -1.33 -3.42 6.84
CA VAL A 145 -0.75 -2.40 5.96
C VAL A 145 0.36 -3.05 5.15
N LEU A 146 0.18 -3.10 3.83
CA LEU A 146 1.13 -3.64 2.88
C LEU A 146 1.75 -2.50 2.08
N ARG A 147 3.05 -2.60 1.78
CA ARG A 147 3.72 -1.73 0.82
C ARG A 147 4.52 -2.54 -0.18
N PHE A 148 4.49 -2.08 -1.42
CA PHE A 148 5.10 -2.75 -2.55
C PHE A 148 6.28 -1.96 -3.09
N SER A 149 7.25 -2.67 -3.69
CA SER A 149 8.31 -2.08 -4.48
C SER A 149 7.76 -1.51 -5.80
N ARG A 150 8.63 -0.86 -6.59
CA ARG A 150 8.28 -0.47 -7.97
C ARG A 150 8.04 -1.69 -8.88
N THR A 151 8.67 -2.82 -8.57
CA THR A 151 8.53 -4.09 -9.30
C THR A 151 7.32 -4.92 -8.87
N GLY A 152 6.57 -4.47 -7.86
CA GLY A 152 5.39 -5.16 -7.35
C GLY A 152 5.65 -6.17 -6.24
N GLU A 153 6.88 -6.24 -5.73
CA GLU A 153 7.26 -7.12 -4.62
C GLU A 153 6.84 -6.54 -3.28
N LEU A 154 6.42 -7.40 -2.35
CA LEU A 154 6.05 -6.98 -1.00
C LEU A 154 7.30 -6.60 -0.20
N ARG A 155 7.47 -5.31 0.15
CA ARG A 155 8.62 -4.82 0.94
C ARG A 155 8.33 -4.61 2.40
N TYR A 156 7.07 -4.33 2.75
CA TYR A 156 6.68 -4.02 4.11
C TYR A 156 5.30 -4.57 4.39
N ARG A 157 5.17 -5.24 5.52
CA ARG A 157 3.90 -5.69 6.07
C ARG A 157 3.83 -5.34 7.55
N ARG A 158 2.70 -4.83 8.00
CA ARG A 158 2.42 -4.63 9.43
C ARG A 158 0.98 -4.97 9.73
N LYS A 159 0.77 -5.81 10.75
CA LYS A 159 -0.53 -6.07 11.35
C LYS A 159 -0.93 -4.87 12.22
N LEU A 160 -2.13 -4.37 12.03
CA LEU A 160 -2.73 -3.38 12.92
C LEU A 160 -3.52 -4.14 14.01
N PRO A 161 -3.55 -3.60 15.24
CA PRO A 161 -4.41 -4.12 16.30
C PRO A 161 -5.89 -4.00 15.92
#